data_AF-A0A535XHU1-F1
#
_entry.id   AF-A0A535XHU1-F1
#
_cell.length_a   1.000
_cell.length_b   1.000
_cell.length_c   1.000
_cell.angle_alpha   90.00
_cell.angle_beta   90.00
_cell.angle_gamma   90.00
#
_symmetry.space_group_name_H-M   'P 1'
#
loop_
_entity.id
_entity.type
_entity.pdbx_description
1 polymer ?
#
loop_
_entity_poly.entity_id
_entity_poly.type
_entity_poly.pdbx_seq_one_letter_code
_entity_poly.pdbx_strand_id
1 'polypeptide(L)'
;MRSSIPTNFEASRLRLKPVDRSVPDDVSHLAALDELLAFTAHELRLPLTHIKGFVSSLLRTDVDWDEPTRRDFLAEIEVETDRLTRLVEQLLDAAVPSPPTGGCAGR
;
A
#
# COMPACT_ATOMS: atom_id res chain seq x y z
N MET A 1 -47.75 -13.07 53.91
CA MET A 1 -46.71 -12.05 53.62
C MET A 1 -46.00 -12.44 52.33
N ARG A 2 -46.54 -12.04 51.17
CA ARG A 2 -45.87 -12.14 49.87
C ARG A 2 -46.22 -10.87 49.09
N SER A 3 -45.21 -10.03 48.93
CA SER A 3 -45.27 -8.76 48.20
C SER A 3 -45.21 -9.05 46.71
N SER A 4 -46.23 -8.61 45.96
CA SER A 4 -46.19 -8.55 44.51
C SER A 4 -45.52 -7.24 44.11
N ILE A 5 -44.35 -7.35 43.48
CA ILE A 5 -43.67 -6.23 42.82
C ILE A 5 -44.33 -6.08 41.43
N PRO A 6 -44.85 -4.90 41.05
CA PRO A 6 -45.21 -4.68 39.65
C PRO A 6 -43.94 -4.47 38.82
N THR A 7 -43.71 -5.37 37.87
CA THR A 7 -42.72 -5.21 36.80
C THR A 7 -43.34 -4.36 35.69
N ASN A 8 -43.11 -3.05 35.71
CA ASN A 8 -43.37 -2.22 34.53
C ASN A 8 -42.27 -1.15 34.42
N PHE A 9 -41.14 -1.56 33.85
CA PHE A 9 -40.15 -0.63 33.34
C PHE A 9 -40.50 -0.40 31.87
N GLU A 10 -41.24 0.68 31.59
CA GLU A 10 -41.44 1.10 30.21
C GLU A 10 -40.08 1.46 29.60
N ALA A 11 -39.54 0.54 28.82
CA ALA A 11 -38.42 0.81 27.94
C ALA A 11 -38.92 1.77 26.87
N SER A 12 -38.73 3.07 27.11
CA SER A 12 -38.86 4.10 26.08
C SER A 12 -37.91 3.75 24.94
N ARG A 13 -38.48 3.21 23.86
CA ARG A 13 -37.78 2.92 22.62
C ARG A 13 -37.38 4.25 21.98
N LEU A 14 -36.22 4.78 22.37
CA LEU A 14 -35.54 5.79 21.58
C LEU A 14 -35.30 5.16 20.19
N ARG A 15 -36.05 5.62 19.19
CA ARG A 15 -35.70 5.37 17.79
C ARG A 15 -34.40 6.13 17.53
N LEU A 16 -33.27 5.46 17.73
CA LEU A 16 -32.02 5.94 17.17
C LEU A 16 -32.19 5.93 15.66
N LYS A 17 -32.16 7.12 15.06
CA LYS A 17 -32.00 7.23 13.61
C LYS A 17 -30.64 6.60 13.26
N PRO A 18 -30.52 5.82 12.18
CA PRO A 18 -29.21 5.35 11.73
C PRO A 18 -28.32 6.58 11.57
N VAL A 19 -27.16 6.56 12.23
CA VAL A 19 -26.10 7.52 11.92
C VAL A 19 -25.70 7.19 10.49
N ASP A 20 -26.08 8.07 9.56
CA ASP A 20 -25.59 8.06 8.20
C ASP A 20 -24.06 8.19 8.26
N ARG A 21 -23.35 7.06 8.08
CA ARG A 21 -21.89 7.04 8.01
C ARG A 21 -21.45 7.24 6.57
N SER A 22 -21.89 8.34 5.95
CA SER A 22 -21.16 8.88 4.80
C SER A 22 -19.79 9.31 5.32
N VAL A 23 -18.80 8.40 5.20
CA VAL A 23 -17.39 8.72 5.42
C VAL A 23 -17.06 9.81 4.40
N PRO A 24 -16.59 11.00 4.82
CA PRO A 24 -16.19 12.04 3.88
C PRO A 24 -15.17 11.46 2.89
N ASP A 25 -15.36 11.71 1.59
CA ASP A 25 -14.51 11.15 0.52
C ASP A 25 -13.01 11.38 0.80
N ASP A 26 -12.66 12.52 1.41
CA ASP A 26 -11.29 12.87 1.80
C ASP A 26 -10.63 11.87 2.75
N VAL A 27 -11.37 11.33 3.74
CA VAL A 27 -10.83 10.38 4.73
C VAL A 27 -10.54 9.02 4.08
N SER A 28 -11.35 8.64 3.08
CA SER A 28 -11.14 7.41 2.31
C SER A 28 -9.89 7.51 1.41
N HIS A 29 -9.64 8.69 0.84
CA HIS A 29 -8.43 8.95 0.05
C HIS A 29 -7.15 8.87 0.89
N LEU A 30 -7.14 9.47 2.09
CA LEU A 30 -6.01 9.39 3.02
C LEU A 30 -5.70 7.95 3.46
N ALA A 31 -6.73 7.17 3.81
CA ALA A 31 -6.55 5.78 4.20
C ALA A 31 -5.99 4.91 3.04
N ALA A 32 -6.43 5.15 1.81
CA ALA A 32 -5.94 4.44 0.63
C ALA A 32 -4.46 4.78 0.31
N LEU A 33 -4.05 6.03 0.52
CA LEU A 33 -2.65 6.45 0.37
C LEU A 33 -1.75 5.81 1.42
N ASP A 34 -2.20 5.73 2.68
CA ASP A 34 -1.43 5.09 3.76
C ASP A 34 -1.24 3.58 3.50
N GLU A 35 -2.28 2.89 3.03
CA GLU A 35 -2.20 1.47 2.65
C GLU A 35 -1.24 1.25 1.48
N LEU A 36 -1.33 2.10 0.44
CA LEU A 36 -0.42 2.05 -0.71
C LEU A 36 1.03 2.33 -0.29
N LEU A 37 1.27 3.33 0.56
CA LEU A 37 2.62 3.63 1.06
C LEU A 37 3.19 2.44 1.83
N ALA A 38 2.40 1.82 2.71
CA ALA A 38 2.81 0.65 3.48
C ALA A 38 3.13 -0.54 2.57
N PHE A 39 2.27 -0.80 1.57
CA PHE A 39 2.49 -1.83 0.55
C PHE A 39 3.77 -1.57 -0.26
N THR A 40 3.91 -0.39 -0.85
CA THR A 40 5.09 -0.02 -1.64
C THR A 40 6.37 -0.11 -0.79
N ALA A 41 6.35 0.34 0.47
CA ALA A 41 7.50 0.22 1.36
C ALA A 41 7.86 -1.23 1.68
N HIS A 42 6.89 -2.14 1.73
CA HIS A 42 7.14 -3.56 1.88
C HIS A 42 7.75 -4.14 0.60
N GLU A 43 7.15 -3.82 -0.56
CA GLU A 43 7.59 -4.31 -1.85
C GLU A 43 8.97 -3.81 -2.24
N LEU A 44 9.34 -2.56 -1.89
CA LEU A 44 10.68 -2.00 -2.12
C LEU A 44 11.78 -2.72 -1.33
N ARG A 45 11.46 -3.32 -0.17
CA ARG A 45 12.47 -4.03 0.64
C ARG A 45 13.03 -5.26 -0.09
N LEU A 46 12.19 -5.94 -0.86
CA LEU A 46 12.59 -7.16 -1.58
C LEU A 46 13.67 -6.91 -2.65
N PRO A 47 13.47 -6.03 -3.66
CA PRO A 47 14.47 -5.72 -4.67
C PRO A 47 15.75 -5.14 -4.04
N LEU A 48 15.64 -4.31 -3.01
CA LEU A 48 16.83 -3.80 -2.29
C LEU A 48 17.64 -4.92 -1.62
N THR A 49 16.95 -5.89 -1.03
CA THR A 49 17.60 -7.06 -0.41
C THR A 49 18.30 -7.90 -1.47
N HIS A 50 17.66 -8.13 -2.62
CA HIS A 50 18.23 -8.87 -3.74
C HIS A 50 19.45 -8.17 -4.33
N ILE A 51 19.34 -6.89 -4.69
CA ILE A 51 20.46 -6.06 -5.19
C ILE A 51 21.63 -6.11 -4.22
N LYS A 52 21.36 -5.92 -2.91
CA LYS A 52 22.41 -5.98 -1.89
C LYS A 52 23.06 -7.36 -1.83
N GLY A 53 22.29 -8.44 -1.94
CA GLY A 53 22.80 -9.81 -1.98
C GLY A 53 23.72 -10.06 -3.17
N PHE A 54 23.30 -9.68 -4.37
CA PHE A 54 24.08 -9.84 -5.60
C PHE A 54 25.36 -9.00 -5.58
N VAL A 55 25.25 -7.70 -5.23
CA VAL A 55 26.42 -6.82 -5.09
C VAL A 55 27.38 -7.35 -4.03
N SER A 56 26.89 -7.81 -2.89
CA SER A 56 27.76 -8.37 -1.84
C SER A 56 28.44 -9.66 -2.29
N SER A 57 27.78 -10.47 -3.12
CA SER A 57 28.37 -11.68 -3.72
C SER A 57 29.46 -11.34 -4.73
N LEU A 58 29.23 -10.35 -5.59
CA LEU A 58 30.22 -9.86 -6.56
C LEU A 58 31.44 -9.19 -5.91
N LEU A 59 31.28 -8.61 -4.72
CA LEU A 59 32.37 -7.97 -3.96
C LEU A 59 33.20 -8.95 -3.12
N ARG A 60 32.83 -10.24 -3.06
CA ARG A 60 33.62 -11.25 -2.35
C ARG A 60 34.98 -11.42 -3.01
N THR A 61 36.04 -11.34 -2.20
CA THR A 61 37.43 -11.54 -2.64
C THR A 61 37.88 -12.99 -2.54
N ASP A 62 37.08 -13.86 -1.93
CA ASP A 62 37.35 -15.27 -1.70
C ASP A 62 36.68 -16.19 -2.73
N VAL A 63 36.07 -15.61 -3.77
CA VAL A 63 35.37 -16.34 -4.84
C VAL A 63 35.76 -15.76 -6.20
N ASP A 64 36.26 -16.61 -7.09
CA ASP A 64 36.47 -16.27 -8.49
C ASP A 64 35.24 -16.63 -9.31
N TRP A 65 34.45 -15.61 -9.67
CA TRP A 65 33.31 -15.76 -10.56
C TRP A 65 33.79 -15.79 -12.01
N ASP A 66 33.34 -16.81 -12.76
CA ASP A 66 33.50 -16.81 -14.20
C ASP A 66 32.65 -15.69 -14.85
N GLU A 67 33.02 -15.32 -16.07
CA GLU A 67 32.37 -14.25 -16.79
C GLU A 67 30.84 -14.45 -16.98
N PRO A 68 30.32 -15.65 -17.36
CA PRO A 68 28.88 -15.83 -17.49
C PRO A 68 28.15 -15.64 -16.15
N THR A 69 28.64 -16.24 -15.06
CA THR A 69 27.98 -16.08 -13.75
C THR A 69 28.00 -14.63 -13.28
N ARG A 70 29.11 -13.91 -13.52
CA ARG A 70 29.21 -12.48 -13.23
C ARG A 70 28.16 -11.66 -13.99
N ARG A 71 27.92 -11.99 -15.27
CA ARG A 71 26.88 -11.33 -16.07
C ARG A 71 25.49 -11.64 -15.55
N ASP A 72 25.23 -12.87 -15.13
CA ASP A 72 23.95 -13.24 -14.55
C ASP A 72 23.65 -12.42 -13.28
N PHE A 73 24.62 -12.27 -12.38
CA PHE A 73 24.47 -11.39 -11.21
C PHE A 73 24.16 -9.93 -11.59
N LEU A 74 24.84 -9.40 -12.62
CA LEU A 74 24.62 -8.02 -13.07
C LEU A 74 23.25 -7.85 -13.74
N ALA A 75 22.79 -8.84 -14.50
CA ALA A 75 21.47 -8.84 -15.12
C ALA A 75 20.36 -8.89 -14.06
N GLU A 76 20.51 -9.69 -13.01
CA GLU A 76 19.55 -9.72 -11.91
C GLU A 76 19.51 -8.37 -11.15
N ILE A 77 20.67 -7.71 -10.97
CA ILE A 77 20.71 -6.35 -10.41
C ILE A 77 19.91 -5.38 -11.29
N GLU A 78 20.09 -5.42 -12.61
CA GLU A 78 19.36 -4.57 -13.56
C GLU A 78 17.84 -4.77 -13.46
N VAL A 79 17.38 -6.03 -13.44
CA VAL A 79 15.96 -6.38 -13.28
C VAL A 79 15.37 -5.83 -11.99
N GLU A 80 16.09 -5.95 -10.87
CA GLU A 80 15.60 -5.43 -9.58
C GLU A 80 15.61 -3.90 -9.53
N THR A 81 16.54 -3.23 -10.24
CA THR A 81 16.52 -1.77 -10.37
C THR A 81 15.36 -1.27 -11.23
N ASP A 82 14.97 -2.00 -12.27
CA ASP A 82 13.76 -1.71 -13.04
C ASP A 82 12.50 -1.90 -12.20
N ARG A 83 12.46 -2.94 -11.36
CA ARG A 83 11.36 -3.16 -10.42
C ARG A 83 11.24 -2.01 -9.42
N LEU A 84 12.36 -1.54 -8.87
CA LEU A 84 12.38 -0.37 -7.98
C LEU A 84 11.79 0.87 -8.68
N THR A 85 12.21 1.12 -9.92
CA THR A 85 11.73 2.25 -10.71
C THR A 85 10.21 2.22 -10.84
N ARG A 86 9.63 1.06 -11.21
CA ARG A 86 8.18 0.89 -11.33
C ARG A 86 7.43 1.10 -10.00
N LEU A 87 7.98 0.62 -8.89
CA LEU A 87 7.37 0.82 -7.56
C LEU A 87 7.37 2.30 -7.15
N VAL A 88 8.44 3.03 -7.48
CA VAL A 88 8.52 4.47 -7.25
C VAL A 88 7.54 5.24 -8.14
N GLU A 89 7.43 4.87 -9.41
CA GLU A 89 6.44 5.45 -10.34
C GLU A 89 5.00 5.25 -9.83
N GLN A 90 4.65 4.04 -9.39
CA GLN A 90 3.33 3.76 -8.79
C GLN A 90 3.02 4.63 -7.58
N LEU A 91 4.03 4.90 -6.74
CA LEU A 91 3.88 5.79 -5.59
C LEU A 91 3.65 7.25 -6.02
N LEU A 92 4.39 7.72 -7.03
CA LEU A 92 4.27 9.08 -7.55
C LEU A 92 2.91 9.31 -8.22
N ASP A 93 2.43 8.34 -9.01
CA ASP A 93 1.13 8.40 -9.67
C ASP A 93 -0.02 8.49 -8.67
N ALA A 94 0.10 7.83 -7.51
CA ALA A 94 -0.89 7.94 -6.44
C ALA A 94 -0.82 9.28 -5.70
N ALA A 95 0.37 9.88 -5.60
CA ALA A 95 0.58 11.14 -4.89
C ALA A 95 0.21 12.38 -5.73
N VAL A 96 0.25 12.28 -7.07
CA VAL A 96 -0.13 13.37 -7.98
C VAL A 96 -1.61 13.24 -8.34
N PRO A 97 -2.47 14.23 -8.01
CA PRO A 97 -3.84 14.23 -8.51
C PRO A 97 -3.80 14.29 -10.03
N SER A 98 -4.27 13.23 -10.69
CA SER A 98 -4.46 13.27 -12.14
C SER A 98 -5.42 14.42 -12.48
N PRO A 99 -5.09 15.31 -13.44
CA PRO A 99 -6.01 16.39 -13.81
C PRO A 99 -7.32 15.76 -14.28
N PRO A 100 -8.49 16.33 -13.96
CA PRO A 100 -9.75 15.80 -14.43
C PRO A 100 -9.67 15.77 -15.96
N THR A 101 -9.85 14.59 -16.54
CA THR A 101 -10.06 14.41 -17.98
C THR A 101 -11.37 15.09 -18.33
N GLY A 102 -11.31 16.42 -18.47
CA GLY A 102 -12.39 17.27 -18.89
C GLY A 102 -12.81 16.86 -20.29
N GLY A 103 -14.06 16.40 -20.40
CA GLY A 103 -14.68 16.07 -21.66
C GLY A 103 -14.55 17.22 -22.65
N CYS A 104 -13.95 16.93 -23.80
CA CYS A 104 -14.18 17.70 -25.01
C CYS A 104 -15.59 17.35 -25.53
N ALA A 105 -16.62 17.90 -24.89
CA ALA A 105 -17.89 18.17 -25.53
C ALA A 105 -17.78 19.57 -26.15
N GLY A 106 -17.71 19.65 -27.48
CA GLY A 106 -17.70 20.95 -28.13
C GLY A 106 -17.27 20.98 -29.60
N ARG A 107 -18.03 20.32 -30.48
CA ARG A 107 -18.67 20.95 -31.67
C ARG A 107 -19.48 19.93 -32.46
#